data_AF-A0A927J5L6-F1
#
_entry.id   AF-A0A927J5L6-F1
#
_cell.length_a   1.000
_cell.length_b   1.000
_cell.length_c   1.000
_cell.angle_alpha   90.00
_cell.angle_beta   90.00
_cell.angle_gamma   90.00
#
_symmetry.space_group_name_H-M   'P 1'
#
loop_
_entity.id
_entity.type
_entity.pdbx_description
1 polymer ?
#
loop_
_entity_poly.entity_id
_entity_poly.type
_entity_poly.pdbx_seq_one_letter_code
_entity_poly.pdbx_strand_id
1 'polypeptide(L)'
;MRKLFLSLAIVFCASLITSVSAQESKRGGKRNFPMEKELNLNSEQQEKIKKERADFKVKVEELQKQSGLNKEDKQAKMKELRNEHQSAVTSILTPEQQAKMKEVNEKRGDRKINKEGKDGLRSKARDMRNKKDDRRMAIRGSKEHRANRMKELNLTDEQKQKIKAENEGFRSKSKELFNEHQTALNNIYTPEQQAKLKDMRKDFAKDGRFAFHRNTRYLSNLDEASKARLKELTENFTKEKKAVELSRIAPEAQKQKIADLRDNYRKEKRQIITEAKNTKENKPV
;
A
#
# COMPACT_ATOMS: atom_id res chain seq x y z
N MET A 1 43.70 -45.96 -42.96
CA MET A 1 43.55 -46.91 -41.83
C MET A 1 42.22 -46.65 -41.13
N ARG A 2 41.30 -47.61 -41.28
CA ARG A 2 40.10 -47.96 -40.51
C ARG A 2 39.21 -46.85 -39.92
N LYS A 3 38.04 -46.73 -40.56
CA LYS A 3 36.76 -46.25 -40.05
C LYS A 3 36.37 -47.02 -38.77
N LEU A 4 35.85 -46.34 -37.75
CA LEU A 4 34.98 -46.94 -36.75
C LEU A 4 33.69 -46.11 -36.69
N PHE A 5 32.70 -46.63 -37.42
CA PHE A 5 31.29 -46.39 -37.14
C PHE A 5 30.92 -47.17 -35.87
N LEU A 6 30.20 -46.52 -34.95
CA LEU A 6 29.35 -47.21 -33.98
C LEU A 6 28.10 -46.37 -33.73
N SER A 7 27.11 -46.68 -34.54
CA SER A 7 25.68 -46.40 -34.39
C SER A 7 25.04 -47.31 -33.33
N LEU A 8 23.81 -46.95 -32.91
CA LEU A 8 22.85 -47.64 -32.04
C LEU A 8 23.09 -47.43 -30.53
N ALA A 9 22.14 -46.95 -29.71
CA ALA A 9 20.72 -47.23 -29.74
C ALA A 9 19.83 -46.05 -29.28
N ILE A 10 18.65 -46.05 -29.88
CA ILE A 10 17.48 -45.23 -29.62
C ILE A 10 17.08 -45.35 -28.14
N VAL A 11 17.13 -44.26 -27.39
CA VAL A 11 16.28 -44.08 -26.20
C VAL A 11 15.27 -43.00 -26.53
N PHE A 12 14.12 -43.50 -26.93
CA PHE A 12 12.83 -42.85 -27.05
C PHE A 12 12.43 -42.30 -25.66
N CYS A 13 13.03 -41.20 -25.23
CA CYS A 13 12.49 -40.43 -24.11
C CYS A 13 11.27 -39.68 -24.62
N ALA A 14 10.13 -40.37 -24.49
CA ALA A 14 8.80 -39.84 -24.65
C ALA A 14 8.76 -38.39 -24.18
N SER A 15 8.41 -37.52 -25.13
CA SER A 15 7.87 -36.20 -24.91
C SER A 15 6.81 -36.26 -23.81
N LEU A 16 7.20 -35.92 -22.58
CA LEU A 16 6.23 -35.41 -21.62
C LEU A 16 5.83 -34.03 -22.15
N ILE A 17 4.83 -34.04 -23.03
CA ILE A 17 3.98 -32.88 -23.26
C ILE A 17 3.30 -32.66 -21.93
N THR A 18 3.93 -31.88 -21.04
CA THR A 18 3.16 -31.11 -20.08
C THR A 18 2.33 -30.18 -20.95
N SER A 19 1.10 -30.59 -21.23
CA SER A 19 0.03 -29.69 -21.60
C SER A 19 -0.08 -28.71 -20.44
N VAL A 20 0.69 -27.63 -20.53
CA VAL A 20 0.28 -26.38 -19.91
C VAL A 20 -1.02 -26.07 -20.60
N SER A 21 -2.12 -26.52 -19.99
CA SER A 21 -3.38 -25.85 -20.18
C SER A 21 -3.07 -24.39 -19.86
N ALA A 22 -3.08 -23.56 -20.90
CA ALA A 22 -3.13 -22.13 -20.72
C ALA A 22 -4.39 -21.91 -19.88
N GLN A 23 -4.20 -21.82 -18.56
CA GLN A 23 -5.23 -21.48 -17.63
C GLN A 23 -5.74 -20.13 -18.11
N GLU A 24 -6.89 -20.16 -18.76
CA GLU A 24 -7.58 -18.99 -19.28
C GLU A 24 -7.97 -18.16 -18.07
N SER A 25 -7.04 -17.34 -17.60
CA SER A 25 -7.32 -16.39 -16.56
C SER A 25 -8.30 -15.40 -17.16
N LYS A 26 -9.59 -15.61 -16.93
CA LYS A 26 -10.64 -14.62 -17.11
C LYS A 26 -10.42 -13.49 -16.09
N ARG A 27 -9.33 -12.74 -16.26
CA ARG A 27 -9.11 -11.45 -15.64
C ARG A 27 -9.43 -10.36 -16.66
N GLY A 28 -10.71 -10.02 -16.68
CA GLY A 28 -11.23 -8.66 -16.82
C GLY A 28 -10.60 -7.76 -17.89
N GLY A 29 -11.31 -7.65 -19.01
CA GLY A 29 -11.28 -6.47 -19.87
C GLY A 29 -10.96 -6.78 -21.32
N LYS A 30 -11.93 -7.34 -22.06
CA LYS A 30 -12.03 -7.08 -23.50
C LYS A 30 -12.19 -5.57 -23.68
N ARG A 31 -11.06 -4.86 -23.74
CA ARG A 31 -10.93 -3.54 -24.37
C ARG A 31 -10.61 -3.68 -25.86
N ASN A 32 -10.94 -4.83 -26.48
CA ASN A 32 -11.10 -4.87 -27.92
C ASN A 32 -12.40 -4.13 -28.26
N PHE A 33 -12.31 -2.80 -28.33
CA PHE A 33 -13.27 -2.04 -29.12
C PHE A 33 -13.16 -2.58 -30.56
N PRO A 34 -14.28 -2.93 -31.20
CA PRO A 34 -14.25 -3.58 -32.49
C PRO A 34 -14.03 -2.53 -33.59
N MET A 35 -12.82 -1.98 -33.65
CA MET A 35 -12.32 -1.22 -34.81
C MET A 35 -12.59 -2.00 -36.11
N GLU A 36 -12.51 -3.34 -36.03
CA GLU A 36 -12.80 -4.26 -37.14
C GLU A 36 -14.22 -4.14 -37.69
N LYS A 37 -15.21 -3.92 -36.81
CA LYS A 37 -16.62 -3.74 -37.19
C LYS A 37 -16.88 -2.32 -37.69
N GLU A 38 -16.16 -1.32 -37.18
CA GLU A 38 -16.30 0.07 -37.62
C GLU A 38 -15.63 0.31 -38.99
N LEU A 39 -14.57 -0.44 -39.32
CA LEU A 39 -13.82 -0.32 -40.57
C LEU A 39 -14.30 -1.27 -41.70
N ASN A 40 -15.34 -2.08 -41.46
CA ASN A 40 -15.86 -3.06 -42.43
C ASN A 40 -14.74 -3.92 -43.05
N LEU A 41 -13.86 -4.47 -42.22
CA LEU A 41 -12.72 -5.27 -42.69
C LEU A 41 -13.19 -6.57 -43.34
N ASN A 42 -12.63 -6.92 -44.49
CA ASN A 42 -12.88 -8.22 -45.12
C ASN A 42 -12.21 -9.37 -44.35
N SER A 43 -12.55 -10.62 -44.67
CA SER A 43 -12.03 -11.81 -43.98
C SER A 43 -10.50 -11.90 -44.01
N GLU A 44 -9.88 -11.62 -45.16
CA GLU A 44 -8.42 -11.66 -45.33
C GLU A 44 -7.70 -10.59 -44.49
N GLN A 45 -8.23 -9.36 -44.46
CA GLN A 45 -7.71 -8.27 -43.64
C GLN A 45 -7.82 -8.59 -42.15
N GLN A 46 -8.95 -9.19 -41.72
CA GLN A 46 -9.13 -9.61 -40.33
C GLN A 46 -8.12 -10.69 -39.92
N GLU A 47 -7.82 -11.65 -40.79
CA GLU A 47 -6.80 -12.67 -40.52
C GLU A 47 -5.40 -12.09 -40.43
N LYS A 48 -5.02 -11.20 -41.36
CA LYS A 48 -3.71 -10.51 -41.31
C LYS A 48 -3.57 -9.69 -40.03
N ILE A 49 -4.59 -8.93 -39.64
CA ILE A 49 -4.58 -8.14 -38.40
C ILE A 49 -4.53 -9.02 -37.15
N LYS A 50 -5.18 -10.19 -37.15
CA LYS A 50 -5.10 -11.14 -36.03
C LYS A 50 -3.67 -11.67 -35.86
N LYS A 51 -2.98 -12.01 -36.96
CA LYS A 51 -1.58 -12.44 -36.94
C LYS A 51 -0.67 -11.34 -36.39
N GLU A 52 -0.77 -10.12 -36.93
CA GLU A 52 0.00 -8.95 -36.45
C GLU A 52 -0.20 -8.68 -34.95
N ARG A 53 -1.43 -8.86 -34.43
CA ARG A 53 -1.71 -8.69 -33.00
C ARG A 53 -1.14 -9.81 -32.14
N ALA A 54 -1.13 -11.04 -32.65
CA ALA A 54 -0.52 -12.17 -31.95
C ALA A 54 0.99 -11.95 -31.83
N ASP A 55 1.65 -11.55 -32.92
CA ASP A 55 3.08 -11.27 -32.94
C ASP A 55 3.45 -10.09 -32.03
N PHE A 56 2.67 -9.01 -32.08
CA PHE A 56 2.84 -7.88 -31.15
C PHE A 56 2.71 -8.32 -29.69
N LYS A 57 1.74 -9.19 -29.36
CA LYS A 57 1.56 -9.68 -28.00
C LYS A 57 2.77 -10.48 -27.52
N VAL A 58 3.33 -11.35 -28.36
CA VAL A 58 4.54 -12.12 -28.03
C VAL A 58 5.71 -11.19 -27.72
N LYS A 59 5.99 -10.22 -28.60
CA LYS A 59 7.07 -9.23 -28.41
C LYS A 59 6.88 -8.39 -27.14
N VAL A 60 5.64 -8.03 -26.80
CA VAL A 60 5.32 -7.33 -25.54
C VAL A 60 5.61 -8.19 -24.31
N GLU A 61 5.24 -9.47 -24.34
CA GLU A 61 5.48 -10.39 -23.22
C GLU A 61 6.97 -10.64 -23.00
N GLU A 62 7.75 -10.76 -24.08
CA GLU A 62 9.21 -10.86 -24.03
C GLU A 62 9.84 -9.61 -23.42
N LEU A 63 9.43 -8.42 -23.87
CA LEU A 63 9.90 -7.15 -23.31
C LEU A 63 9.57 -7.01 -21.82
N GLN A 64 8.42 -7.54 -21.37
CA GLN A 64 8.04 -7.52 -19.96
C GLN A 64 8.87 -8.46 -19.10
N LYS A 65 9.24 -9.64 -19.64
CA LYS A 65 10.05 -10.65 -18.96
C LYS A 65 11.52 -10.24 -18.81
N GLN A 66 12.02 -9.29 -19.62
CA GLN A 66 13.39 -8.77 -19.49
C GLN A 66 13.57 -8.04 -18.15
N SER A 67 14.24 -8.67 -17.19
CA SER A 67 14.48 -8.15 -15.83
C SER A 67 15.58 -7.08 -15.75
N GLY A 68 16.45 -6.98 -16.77
CA GLY A 68 17.62 -6.09 -16.78
C GLY A 68 17.42 -4.67 -17.33
N LEU A 69 16.23 -4.33 -17.84
CA LEU A 69 15.97 -2.98 -18.40
C LEU A 69 15.37 -2.05 -17.34
N ASN A 70 15.89 -0.82 -17.27
CA ASN A 70 15.27 0.24 -16.50
C ASN A 70 13.90 0.59 -17.08
N LYS A 71 13.03 1.18 -16.26
CA LYS A 71 11.66 1.55 -16.60
C LYS A 71 11.58 2.48 -17.82
N GLU A 72 12.53 3.39 -17.98
CA GLU A 72 12.61 4.32 -19.11
C GLU A 72 12.89 3.59 -20.42
N ASP A 73 13.87 2.69 -20.44
CA ASP A 73 14.20 1.89 -21.62
C ASP A 73 13.07 0.95 -22.02
N LYS A 74 12.40 0.35 -21.02
CA LYS A 74 11.18 -0.45 -21.28
C LYS A 74 10.07 0.37 -21.90
N GLN A 75 9.92 1.63 -21.49
CA GLN A 75 8.91 2.53 -22.07
C GLN A 75 9.27 2.94 -23.50
N ALA A 76 10.53 3.24 -23.79
CA ALA A 76 11.01 3.57 -25.12
C ALA A 76 10.78 2.40 -26.09
N LYS A 77 11.23 1.19 -25.73
CA LYS A 77 11.01 -0.03 -26.55
C LYS A 77 9.53 -0.36 -26.74
N MET A 78 8.71 -0.16 -25.71
CA MET A 78 7.27 -0.35 -25.81
C MET A 78 6.63 0.65 -26.78
N LYS A 79 7.14 1.88 -26.86
CA LYS A 79 6.63 2.90 -27.80
C LYS A 79 7.01 2.55 -29.23
N GLU A 80 8.25 2.17 -29.46
CA GLU A 80 8.74 1.71 -30.76
C GLU A 80 7.92 0.52 -31.29
N LEU A 81 7.76 -0.52 -30.46
CA LEU A 81 6.97 -1.70 -30.81
C LEU A 81 5.51 -1.37 -31.15
N ARG A 82 4.92 -0.37 -30.46
CA ARG A 82 3.56 0.11 -30.77
C ARG A 82 3.50 0.82 -32.10
N ASN A 83 4.50 1.64 -32.42
CA ASN A 83 4.57 2.34 -33.70
C ASN A 83 4.73 1.35 -34.85
N GLU A 84 5.61 0.36 -34.72
CA GLU A 84 5.79 -0.71 -35.70
C GLU A 84 4.48 -1.46 -35.94
N HIS A 85 3.82 -1.91 -34.88
CA HIS A 85 2.54 -2.61 -34.99
C HIS A 85 1.46 -1.74 -35.63
N GLN A 86 1.41 -0.45 -35.29
CA GLN A 86 0.46 0.48 -35.89
C GLN A 86 0.72 0.63 -37.40
N SER A 87 1.98 0.78 -37.81
CA SER A 87 2.36 0.87 -39.23
C SER A 87 1.99 -0.40 -39.99
N ALA A 88 2.30 -1.58 -39.44
CA ALA A 88 1.94 -2.87 -40.04
C ALA A 88 0.42 -2.99 -40.22
N VAL A 89 -0.35 -2.68 -39.17
CA VAL A 89 -1.83 -2.68 -39.26
C VAL A 89 -2.34 -1.67 -40.28
N THR A 90 -1.79 -0.46 -40.34
CA THR A 90 -2.22 0.55 -41.33
C THR A 90 -2.00 0.10 -42.77
N SER A 91 -0.91 -0.63 -43.05
CA SER A 91 -0.62 -1.13 -44.39
C SER A 91 -1.60 -2.20 -44.90
N ILE A 92 -2.33 -2.86 -43.99
CA ILE A 92 -3.37 -3.85 -44.33
C ILE A 92 -4.68 -3.17 -44.74
N LEU A 93 -4.88 -1.91 -44.33
CA LEU A 93 -6.10 -1.15 -44.56
C LEU A 93 -6.06 -0.42 -45.91
N THR A 94 -7.22 -0.29 -46.55
CA THR A 94 -7.37 0.56 -47.74
C THR A 94 -7.27 2.05 -47.37
N PRO A 95 -6.95 2.95 -48.32
CA PRO A 95 -6.90 4.39 -48.05
C PRO A 95 -8.18 4.95 -47.41
N GLU A 96 -9.35 4.48 -47.84
CA GLU A 96 -10.65 4.86 -47.27
C GLU A 96 -10.81 4.38 -45.81
N GLN A 97 -10.40 3.14 -45.52
CA GLN A 97 -10.41 2.59 -44.16
C GLN A 97 -9.41 3.32 -43.25
N GLN A 98 -8.26 3.75 -43.77
CA GLN A 98 -7.30 4.56 -43.03
C GLN A 98 -7.88 5.93 -42.67
N ALA A 99 -8.57 6.59 -43.61
CA ALA A 99 -9.25 7.87 -43.36
C ALA A 99 -10.32 7.72 -42.27
N LYS A 100 -11.17 6.69 -42.37
CA LYS A 100 -12.18 6.37 -41.36
C LYS A 100 -11.57 6.06 -39.99
N MET A 101 -10.42 5.37 -39.96
CA MET A 101 -9.68 5.11 -38.73
C MET A 101 -9.16 6.40 -38.08
N LYS A 102 -8.63 7.33 -38.86
CA LYS A 102 -8.17 8.64 -38.35
C LYS A 102 -9.34 9.43 -37.76
N GLU A 103 -10.46 9.50 -38.47
CA GLU A 103 -11.67 10.18 -38.02
C GLU A 103 -12.23 9.58 -36.72
N VAL A 104 -12.30 8.25 -36.61
CA VAL A 104 -12.72 7.56 -35.38
C VAL A 104 -11.75 7.83 -34.23
N ASN A 105 -10.46 7.89 -34.49
CA ASN A 105 -9.44 8.19 -33.48
C ASN A 105 -9.51 9.64 -33.01
N GLU A 106 -9.77 10.59 -33.90
CA GLU A 106 -9.96 12.02 -33.60
C GLU A 106 -11.21 12.22 -32.75
N LYS A 107 -12.35 11.63 -33.14
CA LYS A 107 -13.59 11.64 -32.34
C LYS A 107 -13.41 11.00 -30.95
N ARG A 108 -12.49 10.05 -30.80
CA ARG A 108 -12.12 9.45 -29.51
C ARG A 108 -11.11 10.31 -28.73
N GLY A 109 -10.27 11.08 -29.42
CA GLY A 109 -9.36 12.08 -28.87
C GLY A 109 -10.11 13.23 -28.19
N ASP A 110 -11.17 13.73 -28.82
CA ASP A 110 -11.98 14.83 -28.30
C ASP A 110 -12.75 14.47 -27.03
N ARG A 111 -13.15 13.20 -26.84
CA ARG A 111 -13.72 12.72 -25.56
C ARG A 111 -12.74 12.80 -24.38
N LYS A 112 -11.44 13.03 -24.60
CA LYS A 112 -10.45 13.25 -23.54
C LYS A 112 -10.26 14.73 -23.16
N ILE A 113 -10.89 15.68 -23.87
CA ILE A 113 -10.71 17.13 -23.64
C ILE A 113 -11.90 17.78 -22.89
N ASN A 114 -12.96 17.04 -22.54
CA ASN A 114 -13.92 17.54 -21.53
C ASN A 114 -13.29 17.46 -20.13
N LYS A 115 -12.63 18.55 -19.74
CA LYS A 115 -11.82 18.73 -18.51
C LYS A 115 -12.65 18.57 -17.22
N GLU A 116 -13.96 18.77 -17.27
CA GLU A 116 -14.86 18.66 -16.11
C GLU A 116 -15.16 17.21 -15.68
N GLY A 117 -15.11 16.23 -16.61
CA GLY A 117 -15.34 14.82 -16.29
C GLY A 117 -14.10 14.07 -15.77
N LYS A 118 -12.89 14.59 -16.06
CA LYS A 118 -11.62 13.96 -15.67
C LYS A 118 -11.29 14.17 -14.20
N ASP A 119 -11.63 15.32 -13.64
CA ASP A 119 -11.46 15.58 -12.21
C ASP A 119 -12.44 14.78 -11.37
N GLY A 120 -13.67 14.57 -11.87
CA GLY A 120 -14.62 13.64 -11.27
C GLY A 120 -14.16 12.17 -11.30
N LEU A 121 -13.64 11.69 -12.45
CA LEU A 121 -13.12 10.31 -12.55
C LEU A 121 -11.80 10.09 -11.80
N ARG A 122 -10.88 11.07 -11.81
CA ARG A 122 -9.65 11.02 -11.00
C ARG A 122 -9.98 11.12 -9.51
N SER A 123 -10.91 11.99 -9.11
CA SER A 123 -11.41 12.09 -7.74
C SER A 123 -12.01 10.76 -7.30
N LYS A 124 -12.93 10.18 -8.09
CA LYS A 124 -13.56 8.89 -7.77
C LYS A 124 -12.56 7.72 -7.77
N ALA A 125 -11.56 7.72 -8.67
CA ALA A 125 -10.49 6.73 -8.66
C ALA A 125 -9.54 6.91 -7.47
N ARG A 126 -9.27 8.15 -7.05
CA ARG A 126 -8.47 8.50 -5.86
C ARG A 126 -9.22 8.15 -4.58
N ASP A 127 -10.52 8.41 -4.51
CA ASP A 127 -11.42 7.99 -3.43
C ASP A 127 -11.56 6.48 -3.35
N MET A 128 -11.62 5.77 -4.49
CA MET A 128 -11.64 4.31 -4.51
C MET A 128 -10.29 3.71 -4.12
N ARG A 129 -9.18 4.41 -4.42
CA ARG A 129 -7.82 4.02 -3.99
C ARG A 129 -7.62 4.29 -2.51
N ASN A 130 -8.03 5.45 -2.01
CA ASN A 130 -8.07 5.78 -0.59
C ASN A 130 -9.00 4.83 0.18
N LYS A 131 -10.20 4.49 -0.32
CA LYS A 131 -11.08 3.45 0.27
C LYS A 131 -10.49 2.04 0.22
N LYS A 132 -9.65 1.72 -0.77
CA LYS A 132 -8.94 0.44 -0.83
C LYS A 132 -7.77 0.42 0.15
N ASP A 133 -7.04 1.51 0.27
CA ASP A 133 -5.93 1.67 1.21
C ASP A 133 -6.45 1.76 2.66
N ASP A 134 -7.57 2.43 2.91
CA ASP A 134 -8.31 2.44 4.16
C ASP A 134 -8.86 1.05 4.50
N ARG A 135 -9.40 0.30 3.52
CA ARG A 135 -9.75 -1.11 3.73
C ARG A 135 -8.53 -1.97 4.02
N ARG A 136 -7.41 -1.75 3.34
CA ARG A 136 -6.16 -2.49 3.55
C ARG A 136 -5.57 -2.19 4.93
N MET A 137 -5.69 -0.96 5.40
CA MET A 137 -5.30 -0.50 6.73
C MET A 137 -6.30 -0.95 7.81
N ALA A 138 -7.59 -1.01 7.52
CA ALA A 138 -8.61 -1.58 8.42
C ALA A 138 -8.42 -3.10 8.60
N ILE A 139 -8.02 -3.81 7.53
CA ILE A 139 -7.71 -5.25 7.58
C ILE A 139 -6.37 -5.53 8.30
N ARG A 140 -5.38 -4.64 8.20
CA ARG A 140 -4.07 -4.78 8.87
C ARG A 140 -3.98 -4.19 10.29
N GLY A 141 -4.80 -3.19 10.63
CA GLY A 141 -4.61 -2.36 11.82
C GLY A 141 -5.77 -2.33 12.82
N SER A 142 -6.95 -2.86 12.48
CA SER A 142 -8.05 -2.91 13.44
C SER A 142 -7.82 -4.03 14.46
N LYS A 143 -7.52 -3.66 15.71
CA LYS A 143 -7.49 -4.56 16.88
C LYS A 143 -8.79 -5.37 16.98
N GLU A 144 -9.89 -4.79 16.53
CA GLU A 144 -11.25 -5.33 16.56
C GLU A 144 -11.48 -6.42 15.52
N HIS A 145 -11.04 -6.23 14.27
CA HIS A 145 -11.10 -7.30 13.25
C HIS A 145 -10.17 -8.48 13.58
N ARG A 146 -9.01 -8.21 14.18
CA ARG A 146 -8.15 -9.29 14.68
C ARG A 146 -8.81 -10.03 15.85
N ALA A 147 -9.44 -9.31 16.78
CA ALA A 147 -10.15 -9.92 17.89
C ALA A 147 -11.36 -10.76 17.42
N ASN A 148 -12.15 -10.27 16.46
CA ASN A 148 -13.32 -10.97 15.95
C ASN A 148 -12.96 -12.27 15.22
N ARG A 149 -11.95 -12.26 14.34
CA ARG A 149 -11.45 -13.51 13.72
C ARG A 149 -10.93 -14.53 14.73
N MET A 150 -10.35 -14.07 15.84
CA MET A 150 -9.87 -14.97 16.89
C MET A 150 -11.00 -15.49 17.79
N LYS A 151 -12.11 -14.75 17.91
CA LYS A 151 -13.32 -15.21 18.63
C LYS A 151 -14.02 -16.32 17.86
N GLU A 152 -14.08 -16.24 16.53
CA GLU A 152 -14.66 -17.28 15.67
C GLU A 152 -13.93 -18.63 15.73
N LEU A 153 -12.71 -18.66 16.26
CA LEU A 153 -11.91 -19.88 16.41
C LEU A 153 -12.20 -20.66 17.70
N ASN A 154 -13.07 -20.16 18.58
CA ASN A 154 -13.46 -20.83 19.84
C ASN A 154 -12.27 -21.38 20.65
N LEU A 155 -11.18 -20.60 20.74
CA LEU A 155 -9.96 -21.03 21.40
C LEU A 155 -10.18 -21.24 22.90
N THR A 156 -9.65 -22.34 23.42
CA THR A 156 -9.56 -22.60 24.87
C THR A 156 -8.61 -21.61 25.53
N ASP A 157 -8.73 -21.43 26.85
CA ASP A 157 -7.91 -20.45 27.56
C ASP A 157 -6.42 -20.84 27.59
N GLU A 158 -6.12 -22.14 27.62
CA GLU A 158 -4.76 -22.65 27.47
C GLU A 158 -4.16 -22.31 26.09
N GLN A 159 -4.93 -22.46 25.01
CA GLN A 159 -4.49 -22.09 23.65
C GLN A 159 -4.23 -20.59 23.54
N LYS A 160 -5.08 -19.75 24.14
CA LYS A 160 -4.87 -18.28 24.18
C LYS A 160 -3.57 -17.93 24.91
N GLN A 161 -3.27 -18.59 26.03
CA GLN A 161 -2.04 -18.35 26.78
C GLN A 161 -0.79 -18.74 25.99
N LYS A 162 -0.77 -19.91 25.34
CA LYS A 162 0.34 -20.35 24.47
C LYS A 162 0.59 -19.36 23.32
N ILE A 163 -0.49 -18.93 22.64
CA ILE A 163 -0.40 -17.93 21.57
C ILE A 163 0.14 -16.59 22.09
N LYS A 164 -0.25 -16.17 23.29
CA LYS A 164 0.24 -14.91 23.88
C LYS A 164 1.75 -14.97 24.15
N ALA A 165 2.23 -16.06 24.75
CA ALA A 165 3.65 -16.26 25.03
C ALA A 165 4.51 -16.24 23.76
N GLU A 166 4.10 -16.98 22.71
CA GLU A 166 4.78 -16.97 21.41
C GLU A 166 4.81 -15.58 20.77
N ASN A 167 3.69 -14.85 20.84
CA ASN A 167 3.63 -13.49 20.31
C ASN A 167 4.52 -12.51 21.08
N GLU A 168 4.68 -12.68 22.40
CA GLU A 168 5.59 -11.87 23.21
C GLU A 168 7.06 -12.13 22.86
N GLY A 169 7.42 -13.40 22.68
CA GLY A 169 8.75 -13.79 22.18
C GLY A 169 9.02 -13.22 20.78
N PHE A 170 8.09 -13.40 19.84
CA PHE A 170 8.22 -12.84 18.49
C PHE A 170 8.34 -11.31 18.48
N ARG A 171 7.55 -10.61 19.30
CA ARG A 171 7.62 -9.14 19.41
C ARG A 171 8.98 -8.67 19.91
N SER A 172 9.55 -9.38 20.87
CA SER A 172 10.86 -9.03 21.44
C SER A 172 11.96 -9.21 20.40
N LYS A 173 12.02 -10.37 19.73
CA LYS A 173 12.95 -10.63 18.63
C LYS A 173 12.80 -9.63 17.48
N SER A 174 11.56 -9.32 17.10
CA SER A 174 11.30 -8.35 16.04
C SER A 174 11.75 -6.93 16.41
N LYS A 175 11.71 -6.56 17.69
CA LYS A 175 12.18 -5.26 18.17
C LYS A 175 13.71 -5.20 18.17
N GLU A 176 14.37 -6.27 18.61
CA GLU A 176 15.82 -6.39 18.57
C GLU A 176 16.34 -6.28 17.14
N LEU A 177 15.81 -7.09 16.22
CA LEU A 177 16.20 -7.06 14.81
C LEU A 177 15.94 -5.70 14.16
N PHE A 178 14.84 -5.03 14.52
CA PHE A 178 14.59 -3.66 14.06
C PHE A 178 15.64 -2.67 14.56
N ASN A 179 16.02 -2.74 15.84
CA ASN A 179 17.04 -1.88 16.41
C ASN A 179 18.40 -2.12 15.77
N GLU A 180 18.79 -3.39 15.59
CA GLU A 180 20.02 -3.79 14.91
C GLU A 180 20.08 -3.21 13.50
N HIS A 181 19.04 -3.43 12.68
CA HIS A 181 18.94 -2.88 11.35
C HIS A 181 19.01 -1.34 11.35
N GLN A 182 18.34 -0.68 12.30
CA GLN A 182 18.39 0.78 12.43
C GLN A 182 19.80 1.26 12.79
N THR A 183 20.51 0.58 13.68
CA THR A 183 21.89 0.92 14.03
C THR A 183 22.85 0.72 12.86
N ALA A 184 22.73 -0.40 12.13
CA ALA A 184 23.52 -0.66 10.94
C ALA A 184 23.33 0.43 9.88
N LEU A 185 22.08 0.84 9.62
CA LEU A 185 21.80 1.96 8.72
C LEU A 185 22.37 3.28 9.23
N ASN A 186 22.24 3.58 10.52
CA ASN A 186 22.79 4.82 11.08
C ASN A 186 24.31 4.91 10.91
N ASN A 187 25.02 3.79 11.04
CA ASN A 187 26.46 3.74 10.85
C ASN A 187 26.90 3.99 9.40
N ILE A 188 26.01 3.83 8.41
CA ILE A 188 26.28 4.15 6.99
C ILE A 188 26.17 5.66 6.75
N TYR A 189 25.32 6.37 7.50
CA TYR A 189 25.06 7.79 7.29
C TYR A 189 26.06 8.69 8.00
N THR A 190 26.41 9.80 7.35
CA THR A 190 27.18 10.87 8.00
C THR A 190 26.36 11.56 9.09
N PRO A 191 26.99 12.23 10.07
CA PRO A 191 26.28 12.96 11.12
C PRO A 191 25.24 13.97 10.59
N GLU A 192 25.55 14.67 9.50
CA GLU A 192 24.65 15.62 8.85
C GLU A 192 23.44 14.93 8.20
N GLN A 193 23.65 13.78 7.55
CA GLN A 193 22.56 12.98 6.96
C GLN A 193 21.64 12.41 8.05
N GLN A 194 22.20 11.96 9.18
CA GLN A 194 21.41 11.51 10.32
C GLN A 194 20.53 12.64 10.90
N ALA A 195 21.07 13.87 10.99
CA ALA A 195 20.32 15.03 11.43
C ALA A 195 19.14 15.33 10.48
N LYS A 196 19.39 15.33 9.17
CA LYS A 196 18.36 15.54 8.15
C LYS A 196 17.26 14.46 8.20
N LEU A 197 17.63 13.19 8.38
CA LEU A 197 16.67 12.08 8.55
C LEU A 197 15.81 12.25 9.82
N LYS A 198 16.40 12.70 10.93
CA LYS A 198 15.68 12.99 12.17
C LYS A 198 14.66 14.12 11.99
N ASP A 199 15.02 15.16 11.25
CA ASP A 199 14.12 16.29 11.00
C ASP A 199 12.98 15.93 10.04
N MET A 200 13.26 15.21 8.94
CA MET A 200 12.20 14.67 8.08
C MET A 200 11.20 13.80 8.87
N ARG A 201 11.68 13.04 9.86
CA ARG A 201 10.83 12.22 10.72
C ARG A 201 9.96 13.06 11.67
N LYS A 202 10.45 14.20 12.16
CA LYS A 202 9.66 15.15 12.96
C LYS A 202 8.58 15.82 12.12
N ASP A 203 8.90 16.19 10.89
CA ASP A 203 7.93 16.83 9.98
C ASP A 203 6.82 15.84 9.58
N PHE A 204 7.16 14.57 9.38
CA PHE A 204 6.17 13.52 9.18
C PHE A 204 5.21 13.33 10.37
N ALA A 205 5.68 13.62 11.60
CA ALA A 205 4.85 13.60 12.80
C ALA A 205 3.99 14.88 12.95
N LYS A 206 4.46 16.02 12.46
CA LYS A 206 3.72 17.30 12.43
C LYS A 206 2.62 17.32 11.38
N ASP A 207 2.84 16.70 10.23
CA ASP A 207 1.93 16.69 9.08
C ASP A 207 0.61 15.94 9.29
N GLY A 208 0.34 15.43 10.50
CA GLY A 208 -1.00 15.11 11.00
C GLY A 208 -1.76 13.97 10.32
N ARG A 209 -1.34 13.50 9.13
CA ARG A 209 -2.04 12.49 8.33
C ARG A 209 -2.07 11.09 8.99
N PHE A 210 -1.31 10.89 10.06
CA PHE A 210 -1.34 9.69 10.90
C PHE A 210 -1.32 9.98 12.41
N ALA A 211 -1.46 11.24 12.82
CA ALA A 211 -1.68 11.58 14.22
C ALA A 211 -3.13 11.23 14.55
N PHE A 212 -3.39 9.96 14.85
CA PHE A 212 -4.65 9.52 15.44
C PHE A 212 -5.05 10.56 16.49
N HIS A 213 -6.22 11.19 16.32
CA HIS A 213 -6.89 12.04 17.29
C HIS A 213 -7.23 11.24 18.57
N ARG A 214 -6.18 10.79 19.28
CA ARG A 214 -6.24 10.01 20.51
C ARG A 214 -6.42 10.91 21.73
N ASN A 215 -6.42 12.24 21.60
CA ASN A 215 -6.73 13.11 22.74
C ASN A 215 -8.16 13.66 22.70
N THR A 216 -8.73 13.89 21.51
CA THR A 216 -10.05 14.54 21.40
C THR A 216 -11.22 13.59 21.65
N ARG A 217 -11.10 12.30 21.26
CA ARG A 217 -12.20 11.32 21.37
C ARG A 217 -12.43 10.77 22.79
N TYR A 218 -11.47 10.94 23.70
CA TYR A 218 -11.59 10.46 25.08
C TYR A 218 -12.31 11.46 25.99
N LEU A 219 -12.26 12.75 25.65
CA LEU A 219 -12.92 13.80 26.43
C LEU A 219 -14.42 13.93 26.09
N SER A 220 -14.83 13.60 24.87
CA SER A 220 -16.24 13.67 24.46
C SER A 220 -17.15 12.72 25.25
N ASN A 221 -16.59 11.60 25.71
CA ASN A 221 -17.35 10.52 26.35
C ASN A 221 -17.28 10.55 27.89
N LEU A 222 -16.79 11.63 28.50
CA LEU A 222 -16.77 11.81 29.96
C LEU A 222 -17.94 12.67 30.42
N ASP A 223 -18.42 12.44 31.65
CA ASP A 223 -19.37 13.32 32.34
C ASP A 223 -18.71 14.66 32.71
N GLU A 224 -19.54 15.66 33.02
CA GLU A 224 -19.06 17.04 33.29
C GLU A 224 -18.18 17.12 34.54
N ALA A 225 -18.46 16.33 35.58
CA ALA A 225 -17.64 16.33 36.80
C ALA A 225 -16.24 15.76 36.51
N SER A 226 -16.14 14.67 35.75
CA SER A 226 -14.85 14.12 35.33
C SER A 226 -14.07 15.07 34.42
N LYS A 227 -14.76 15.83 33.54
CA LYS A 227 -14.13 16.88 32.72
C LYS A 227 -13.58 18.02 33.58
N ALA A 228 -14.31 18.45 34.61
CA ALA A 228 -13.85 19.47 35.55
C ALA A 228 -12.61 19.02 36.30
N ARG A 229 -12.61 17.80 36.86
CA ARG A 229 -11.44 17.20 37.53
C ARG A 229 -10.22 17.12 36.62
N LEU A 230 -10.39 16.74 35.36
CA LEU A 230 -9.29 16.71 34.39
C LEU A 230 -8.74 18.09 34.06
N LYS A 231 -9.60 19.10 34.00
CA LYS A 231 -9.21 20.49 33.79
C LYS A 231 -8.38 21.00 34.98
N GLU A 232 -8.88 20.80 36.18
CA GLU A 232 -8.20 21.17 37.43
C GLU A 232 -6.84 20.47 37.58
N LEU A 233 -6.79 19.15 37.34
CA LEU A 233 -5.55 18.37 37.34
C LEU A 233 -4.52 18.94 36.36
N THR A 234 -4.98 19.40 35.19
CA THR A 234 -4.10 20.01 34.18
C THR A 234 -3.62 21.39 34.62
N GLU A 235 -4.49 22.20 35.20
CA GLU A 235 -4.12 23.51 35.74
C GLU A 235 -3.10 23.39 36.88
N ASN A 236 -3.32 22.48 37.83
CA ASN A 236 -2.40 22.22 38.93
C ASN A 236 -1.03 21.74 38.42
N PHE A 237 -1.00 20.76 37.52
CA PHE A 237 0.24 20.31 36.88
C PHE A 237 0.99 21.46 36.19
N THR A 238 0.29 22.36 35.48
CA THR A 238 0.94 23.50 34.82
C THR A 238 1.51 24.51 35.82
N LYS A 239 0.82 24.76 36.94
CA LYS A 239 1.29 25.65 38.00
C LYS A 239 2.53 25.06 38.68
N GLU A 240 2.48 23.78 39.07
CA GLU A 240 3.60 23.10 39.73
C GLU A 240 4.81 22.97 38.82
N LYS A 241 4.60 22.61 37.55
CA LYS A 241 5.69 22.56 36.55
C LYS A 241 6.37 23.92 36.40
N LYS A 242 5.60 25.00 36.29
CA LYS A 242 6.15 26.36 36.22
C LYS A 242 6.88 26.74 37.50
N ALA A 243 6.37 26.36 38.67
CA ALA A 243 7.05 26.60 39.94
C ALA A 243 8.40 25.87 40.02
N VAL A 244 8.48 24.62 39.53
CA VAL A 244 9.75 23.88 39.45
C VAL A 244 10.71 24.52 38.44
N GLU A 245 10.21 24.98 37.29
CA GLU A 245 11.03 25.68 36.27
C GLU A 245 11.59 27.02 36.78
N LEU A 246 10.83 27.75 37.59
CA LEU A 246 11.26 29.01 38.21
C LEU A 246 12.07 28.81 39.50
N SER A 247 12.12 27.59 40.03
CA SER A 247 12.87 27.29 41.25
C SER A 247 14.38 27.36 41.00
N ARG A 248 15.14 27.90 41.96
CA ARG A 248 16.61 28.01 41.88
C ARG A 248 17.33 26.68 42.20
N ILE A 249 16.80 25.57 41.70
CA ILE A 249 17.37 24.23 41.89
C ILE A 249 18.27 23.90 40.69
N ALA A 250 19.27 23.03 40.90
CA ALA A 250 20.11 22.51 39.82
C ALA A 250 19.27 22.01 38.63
N PRO A 251 19.68 22.28 37.37
CA PRO A 251 18.91 21.91 36.17
C PRO A 251 18.55 20.42 36.08
N GLU A 252 19.44 19.52 36.53
CA GLU A 252 19.17 18.08 36.53
C GLU A 252 18.08 17.69 37.54
N ALA A 253 18.08 18.31 38.73
CA ALA A 253 17.05 18.10 39.73
C ALA A 253 15.70 18.73 39.31
N GLN A 254 15.70 19.83 38.55
CA GLN A 254 14.48 20.36 37.91
C GLN A 254 13.91 19.34 36.91
N LYS A 255 14.75 18.75 36.04
CA LYS A 255 14.33 17.74 35.06
C LYS A 255 13.72 16.52 35.76
N GLN A 256 14.34 16.03 36.83
CA GLN A 256 13.85 14.89 37.59
C GLN A 256 12.49 15.18 38.24
N LYS A 257 12.35 16.32 38.93
CA LYS A 257 11.07 16.74 39.52
C LYS A 257 9.97 16.91 38.48
N ILE A 258 10.28 17.48 37.31
CA ILE A 258 9.30 17.60 36.22
C ILE A 258 8.93 16.22 35.65
N ALA A 259 9.86 15.27 35.62
CA ALA A 259 9.57 13.90 35.19
C ALA A 259 8.61 13.20 36.17
N ASP A 260 8.88 13.30 37.48
CA ASP A 260 8.02 12.73 38.52
C ASP A 260 6.62 13.37 38.49
N LEU A 261 6.54 14.69 38.38
CA LEU A 261 5.27 15.42 38.21
C LEU A 261 4.49 14.93 36.98
N ARG A 262 5.17 14.68 35.85
CA ARG A 262 4.52 14.17 34.62
C ARG A 262 3.98 12.77 34.82
N ASP A 263 4.69 11.92 35.55
CA ASP A 263 4.26 10.54 35.79
C ASP A 263 3.10 10.47 36.77
N ASN A 264 3.07 11.31 37.80
CA ASN A 264 1.92 11.46 38.69
C ASN A 264 0.70 12.01 37.93
N TYR A 265 0.87 13.08 37.16
CA TYR A 265 -0.20 13.61 36.29
C TYR A 265 -0.79 12.53 35.36
N ARG A 266 0.06 11.68 34.76
CA ARG A 266 -0.40 10.57 33.91
C ARG A 266 -1.16 9.50 34.69
N LYS A 267 -0.75 9.18 35.92
CA LYS A 267 -1.43 8.20 36.79
C LYS A 267 -2.81 8.70 37.20
N GLU A 268 -2.89 9.91 37.74
CA GLU A 268 -4.15 10.51 38.20
C GLU A 268 -5.12 10.72 37.03
N LYS A 269 -4.63 11.20 35.89
CA LYS A 269 -5.44 11.31 34.67
C LYS A 269 -6.02 9.96 34.24
N ARG A 270 -5.27 8.87 34.37
CA ARG A 270 -5.77 7.52 34.06
C ARG A 270 -6.84 7.08 35.07
N GLN A 271 -6.65 7.34 36.36
CA GLN A 271 -7.62 7.03 37.40
C GLN A 271 -8.95 7.72 37.16
N ILE A 272 -8.94 9.04 36.95
CA ILE A 272 -10.16 9.82 36.66
C ILE A 272 -10.90 9.25 35.44
N ILE A 273 -10.16 8.89 34.37
CA ILE A 273 -10.78 8.32 33.17
C ILE A 273 -11.34 6.91 33.42
N THR A 274 -10.68 6.09 34.23
CA THR A 274 -11.16 4.75 34.59
C THR A 274 -12.42 4.82 35.46
N GLU A 275 -12.41 5.68 36.48
CA GLU A 275 -13.58 5.92 37.35
C GLU A 275 -14.79 6.39 36.55
N ALA A 276 -14.60 7.37 35.66
CA ALA A 276 -15.65 7.91 34.81
C ALA A 276 -16.25 6.89 33.82
N LYS A 277 -15.50 5.83 33.48
CA LYS A 277 -16.02 4.73 32.66
C LYS A 277 -16.84 3.76 33.48
N ASN A 278 -16.34 3.38 34.66
CA ASN A 278 -17.03 2.45 35.56
C ASN A 278 -18.37 3.04 36.06
N THR A 279 -18.45 4.35 36.29
CA THR A 279 -19.71 5.03 36.68
C THR A 279 -20.76 5.07 35.57
N LYS A 280 -20.35 4.98 34.29
CA LYS A 280 -21.28 4.89 33.15
C LYS A 280 -21.83 3.49 32.94
N GLU A 281 -21.07 2.44 33.28
CA GLU A 281 -21.51 1.04 33.16
C GLU A 281 -22.52 0.63 34.25
N ASN A 282 -22.57 1.35 35.38
CA ASN A 282 -23.46 1.06 36.52
C ASN A 282 -24.75 1.89 36.58
N LYS A 283 -25.19 2.53 35.48
CA LYS A 283 -26.51 3.18 35.44
C LYS A 283 -27.59 2.12 35.16
N PRO A 284 -28.61 1.94 36.02
CA PRO A 284 -29.76 1.10 35.67
C PRO A 284 -30.48 1.69 34.45
N VAL A 285 -30.92 0.81 33.55
CA VAL A 285 -31.73 1.12 32.36
C VAL A 285 -33.08 1.71 32.78
#